data_AF-A0A1G2XG99-F1
#
_entry.id   AF-A0A1G2XG99-F1
#
_cell.length_a   1.000
_cell.length_b   1.000
_cell.length_c   1.000
_cell.angle_alpha   90.00
_cell.angle_beta   90.00
_cell.angle_gamma   90.00
#
_symmetry.space_group_name_H-M   'P 1'
#
loop_
_entity.id
_entity.type
_entity.pdbx_description
1 polymer ?
#
loop_
_entity_poly.entity_id
_entity_poly.type
_entity_poly.pdbx_seq_one_letter_code
_entity_poly.pdbx_strand_id
1 'polypeptide(L)'
;MNKVYEQLKKAVCLANVELELKKLVICNWGNVSGIDRKAGVVAIKPSGVAYKDLTPDKIVVVSLDGKKIEGELNPSSDTLTHLELYRNFRDIGGVCHTHSCYATMWAQACCEVTSRANAPL
;
A
#
# COMPACT_ATOMS: atom_id res chain seq x y z
N MET A 1 -8.06 -25.00 -5.15
CA MET A 1 -8.74 -23.68 -5.18
C MET A 1 -8.14 -22.87 -6.32
N ASN A 2 -8.97 -22.40 -7.23
CA ASN A 2 -8.52 -21.56 -8.35
C ASN A 2 -8.24 -20.16 -7.79
N LYS A 3 -6.97 -19.80 -7.62
CA LYS A 3 -6.56 -18.55 -6.96
C LYS A 3 -6.47 -17.45 -8.03
N VAL A 4 -7.63 -16.90 -8.40
CA VAL A 4 -7.80 -15.95 -9.51
C VAL A 4 -6.84 -14.76 -9.41
N TYR A 5 -6.56 -14.27 -8.19
CA TYR A 5 -5.71 -13.11 -7.95
C TYR A 5 -4.32 -13.43 -7.39
N GLU A 6 -3.85 -14.69 -7.52
CA GLU A 6 -2.63 -15.18 -6.85
C GLU A 6 -1.40 -14.34 -7.17
N GLN A 7 -1.20 -13.97 -8.44
CA GLN A 7 -0.02 -13.20 -8.84
C GLN A 7 -0.04 -11.78 -8.27
N LEU A 8 -1.21 -11.12 -8.29
CA LEU A 8 -1.39 -9.80 -7.71
C LEU A 8 -1.12 -9.84 -6.19
N LYS A 9 -1.69 -10.83 -5.48
CA LYS A 9 -1.46 -11.01 -4.03
C LYS A 9 0.01 -11.26 -3.71
N LYS A 10 0.72 -12.08 -4.51
CA LYS A 10 2.16 -12.32 -4.36
C LYS A 10 2.99 -11.05 -4.56
N ALA A 11 2.72 -10.28 -5.62
CA ALA A 11 3.44 -9.04 -5.90
C ALA A 11 3.25 -8.01 -4.77
N VAL A 12 2.01 -7.82 -4.32
CA VAL A 12 1.70 -6.90 -3.20
C VAL A 12 2.32 -7.37 -1.89
N CYS A 13 2.29 -8.67 -1.60
CA CYS A 13 2.93 -9.24 -0.42
C CYS A 13 4.44 -8.97 -0.43
N LEU A 14 5.12 -9.25 -1.55
CA LEU A 14 6.56 -9.02 -1.70
C LEU A 14 6.91 -7.54 -1.50
N ALA A 15 6.15 -6.63 -2.11
CA ALA A 15 6.39 -5.19 -1.97
C ALA A 15 6.22 -4.69 -0.53
N ASN A 16 5.26 -5.25 0.24
CA ASN A 16 5.12 -4.93 1.66
C ASN A 16 6.33 -5.44 2.48
N VAL A 17 6.81 -6.65 2.21
CA VAL A 17 8.02 -7.19 2.85
C VAL A 17 9.24 -6.33 2.52
N GLU A 18 9.35 -5.84 1.28
CA GLU A 18 10.44 -4.96 0.86
C GLU A 18 10.47 -3.63 1.65
N LEU A 19 9.32 -3.07 2.04
CA LEU A 19 9.28 -1.87 2.89
C LEU A 19 9.92 -2.08 4.27
N GLU A 20 9.65 -3.23 4.90
CA GLU A 20 10.25 -3.58 6.19
C GLU A 20 11.76 -3.79 6.04
N LEU A 21 12.19 -4.54 5.03
CA LEU A 21 13.61 -4.79 4.75
C LEU A 21 14.39 -3.49 4.49
N LYS A 22 13.76 -2.53 3.82
CA LYS A 22 14.33 -1.21 3.54
C LYS A 22 14.20 -0.22 4.70
N LYS A 23 13.63 -0.63 5.85
CA LYS A 23 13.41 0.21 7.04
C LYS A 23 12.61 1.49 6.74
N LEU A 24 11.64 1.39 5.83
CA LEU A 24 10.77 2.51 5.45
C LEU A 24 9.49 2.58 6.30
N VAL A 25 9.32 1.64 7.22
CA VAL A 25 8.14 1.50 8.07
C VAL A 25 8.56 1.27 9.51
N ILE A 26 7.71 1.71 10.45
CA ILE A 26 7.88 1.50 11.88
C ILE A 26 6.73 0.59 12.34
N CYS A 27 7.05 -0.44 13.12
CA CYS A 27 6.08 -1.43 13.60
C CYS A 27 5.29 -2.07 12.43
N ASN A 28 3.96 -2.03 12.49
CA ASN A 28 3.06 -2.54 11.46
C ASN A 28 2.44 -1.44 10.60
N TRP A 29 2.91 -0.19 10.73
CA TRP A 29 2.37 0.96 9.98
C TRP A 29 2.94 1.01 8.57
N GLY A 30 2.25 1.70 7.67
CA GLY A 30 2.50 1.62 6.24
C GLY A 30 1.91 0.37 5.58
N ASN A 31 1.75 0.46 4.26
CA ASN A 31 1.19 -0.59 3.43
C ASN A 31 1.47 -0.34 1.95
N VAL A 32 1.46 -1.41 1.18
CA VAL A 32 1.44 -1.38 -0.28
C VAL A 32 0.13 -1.97 -0.78
N SER A 33 -0.41 -1.39 -1.84
CA SER A 33 -1.46 -2.00 -2.67
C SER A 33 -1.04 -2.06 -4.14
N GLY A 34 -1.72 -2.91 -4.90
CA GLY A 34 -1.59 -3.02 -6.35
C GLY A 34 -2.95 -3.21 -7.00
N ILE A 35 -3.11 -2.71 -8.23
CA ILE A 35 -4.37 -2.78 -8.99
C ILE A 35 -4.25 -3.74 -10.17
N ASP A 36 -5.27 -4.58 -10.37
CA ASP A 36 -5.55 -5.21 -11.66
C ASP A 36 -6.73 -4.50 -12.30
N ARG A 37 -6.45 -3.64 -13.28
CA ARG A 37 -7.48 -2.86 -13.98
C ARG A 37 -8.36 -3.70 -14.90
N LYS A 38 -7.85 -4.82 -15.43
CA LYS A 38 -8.66 -5.70 -16.28
C LYS A 38 -9.71 -6.43 -15.45
N ALA A 39 -9.34 -6.84 -14.24
CA ALA A 39 -10.25 -7.45 -13.28
C ALA A 39 -11.06 -6.43 -12.45
N GLY A 40 -10.66 -5.16 -12.41
CA GLY A 40 -11.34 -4.11 -11.65
C GLY A 40 -11.15 -4.23 -10.12
N VAL A 41 -10.04 -4.82 -9.68
CA VAL A 41 -9.77 -5.13 -8.27
C VAL A 41 -8.45 -4.56 -7.79
N VAL A 42 -8.35 -4.34 -6.49
CA VAL A 42 -7.15 -3.87 -5.78
C VAL A 42 -6.80 -4.87 -4.69
N ALA A 43 -5.55 -5.32 -4.66
CA ALA A 43 -5.01 -6.10 -3.55
C ALA A 43 -4.25 -5.18 -2.59
N ILE A 44 -4.46 -5.33 -1.29
CA ILE A 44 -3.87 -4.47 -0.25
C ILE A 44 -3.50 -5.26 1.00
N LYS A 45 -2.46 -4.81 1.70
CA LYS A 45 -2.06 -5.37 3.01
C LYS A 45 -3.25 -5.36 3.99
N PRO A 46 -3.46 -6.45 4.76
CA PRO A 46 -4.46 -6.47 5.82
C PRO A 46 -4.07 -5.57 7.00
N SER A 47 -5.07 -5.06 7.71
CA SER A 47 -4.84 -4.32 8.96
C SER A 47 -4.35 -5.23 10.08
N GLY A 48 -3.46 -4.71 10.95
CA GLY A 48 -3.03 -5.38 12.17
C GLY A 48 -2.04 -6.55 12.01
N VAL A 49 -1.66 -6.93 10.78
CA VAL A 49 -0.71 -8.03 10.55
C VAL A 49 0.73 -7.50 10.56
N ALA A 50 1.58 -8.12 11.38
CA ALA A 50 3.02 -7.86 11.38
C ALA A 50 3.65 -8.35 10.06
N TYR A 51 4.63 -7.60 9.54
CA TYR A 51 5.26 -7.90 8.25
C TYR A 51 5.93 -9.29 8.21
N LYS A 52 6.58 -9.71 9.30
CA LYS A 52 7.14 -11.07 9.45
C LYS A 52 6.12 -12.22 9.26
N ASP A 53 4.84 -11.95 9.53
CA ASP A 53 3.76 -12.92 9.45
C ASP A 53 2.92 -12.74 8.18
N LEU A 54 3.28 -11.78 7.31
CA LEU A 54 2.56 -11.48 6.09
C LEU A 54 2.85 -12.55 5.03
N THR A 55 1.79 -13.15 4.51
CA THR A 55 1.86 -14.13 3.42
C THR A 55 0.91 -13.71 2.29
N PRO A 56 1.12 -14.18 1.05
CA PRO A 56 0.21 -13.89 -0.05
C PRO A 56 -1.24 -14.22 0.29
N ASP A 57 -1.50 -15.31 1.00
CA ASP A 57 -2.86 -15.73 1.38
C ASP A 57 -3.58 -14.73 2.30
N LYS A 58 -2.83 -13.97 3.10
CA LYS A 58 -3.37 -12.94 4.01
C LYS A 58 -3.67 -11.61 3.32
N ILE A 59 -3.22 -11.42 2.07
CA ILE A 59 -3.54 -10.21 1.29
C ILE A 59 -5.03 -10.18 0.99
N VAL A 60 -5.64 -9.00 1.16
CA VAL A 60 -7.07 -8.78 0.96
C VAL A 60 -7.27 -8.16 -0.42
N VAL A 61 -8.29 -8.63 -1.15
CA VAL A 61 -8.69 -8.09 -2.46
C VAL A 61 -10.01 -7.35 -2.28
N VAL A 62 -10.08 -6.14 -2.81
CA VAL A 62 -11.28 -5.28 -2.80
C VAL A 62 -11.61 -4.81 -4.22
N SER A 63 -12.86 -4.45 -4.47
CA SER A 63 -13.25 -3.75 -5.70
C SER A 63 -12.79 -2.30 -5.66
N LEU A 64 -12.82 -1.61 -6.82
CA LEU A 64 -12.61 -0.17 -6.90
C LEU A 64 -13.60 0.67 -6.08
N ASP A 65 -14.75 0.09 -5.70
CA ASP A 65 -15.75 0.71 -4.81
C ASP A 65 -15.46 0.42 -3.32
N GLY A 66 -14.43 -0.35 -3.00
CA GLY A 66 -14.03 -0.68 -1.63
C GLY A 66 -14.75 -1.87 -1.01
N LYS A 67 -15.52 -2.64 -1.79
CA LYS A 67 -16.13 -3.88 -1.31
C LYS A 67 -15.09 -4.99 -1.24
N LYS A 68 -15.04 -5.74 -0.14
CA LYS A 68 -14.16 -6.92 0.00
C LYS A 68 -14.62 -8.01 -0.97
N ILE A 69 -13.71 -8.47 -1.82
CA ILE A 69 -13.93 -9.53 -2.82
C ILE A 69 -13.30 -10.84 -2.36
N GLU A 70 -12.10 -10.79 -1.76
CA GLU A 70 -11.39 -11.98 -1.29
C GLU A 70 -10.56 -11.67 -0.03
N GLY A 71 -10.46 -12.64 0.88
CA GLY A 71 -9.60 -12.61 2.06
C GLY A 71 -10.39 -12.58 3.38
N GLU A 72 -9.88 -13.27 4.39
CA GLU A 72 -10.51 -13.39 5.71
C GLU A 72 -10.29 -12.16 6.60
N LEU A 73 -9.20 -11.43 6.37
CA LEU A 73 -8.79 -10.30 7.20
C LEU A 73 -9.44 -8.99 6.74
N ASN A 74 -9.36 -7.99 7.60
CA ASN A 74 -9.77 -6.63 7.24
C ASN A 74 -8.72 -5.96 6.37
N PRO A 75 -9.11 -5.24 5.31
CA PRO A 75 -8.15 -4.48 4.51
C PRO A 75 -7.56 -3.33 5.34
N SER A 76 -6.46 -2.73 4.86
CA SER A 76 -5.83 -1.58 5.54
C SER A 76 -6.82 -0.44 5.80
N SER A 77 -6.61 0.32 6.88
CA SER A 77 -7.34 1.58 7.13
C SER A 77 -7.18 2.58 5.98
N ASP A 78 -6.05 2.51 5.25
CA ASP A 78 -5.72 3.45 4.18
C ASP A 78 -6.33 3.06 2.83
N THR A 79 -7.17 2.02 2.80
CA THR A 79 -7.77 1.48 1.57
C THR A 79 -8.48 2.56 0.76
N LEU A 80 -9.28 3.42 1.39
CA LEU A 80 -10.04 4.47 0.69
C LEU A 80 -9.10 5.46 -0.03
N THR A 81 -7.99 5.83 0.59
CA THR A 81 -6.97 6.69 -0.02
C THR A 81 -6.36 6.03 -1.26
N HIS A 82 -6.00 4.75 -1.17
CA HIS A 82 -5.42 4.03 -2.31
C HIS A 82 -6.42 3.92 -3.47
N LEU A 83 -7.70 3.63 -3.17
CA LEU A 83 -8.75 3.57 -4.18
C LEU A 83 -8.94 4.90 -4.91
N GLU A 84 -8.92 6.01 -4.16
CA GLU A 84 -9.07 7.33 -4.75
C GLU A 84 -7.92 7.67 -5.71
N LEU A 85 -6.69 7.30 -5.35
CA LEU A 85 -5.54 7.44 -6.25
C LEU A 85 -5.72 6.61 -7.53
N TYR A 86 -6.18 5.36 -7.43
CA TYR A 86 -6.38 4.52 -8.62
C TYR A 86 -7.50 4.99 -9.55
N ARG A 87 -8.53 5.67 -9.00
CA ARG A 87 -9.63 6.26 -9.77
C ARG A 87 -9.17 7.50 -10.56
N ASN A 88 -8.37 8.35 -9.93
CA ASN A 88 -7.93 9.63 -10.52
C ASN A 88 -6.69 9.49 -11.40
N PHE A 89 -5.79 8.57 -11.08
CA PHE A 89 -4.55 8.34 -11.82
C PHE A 89 -4.63 6.99 -12.54
N ARG A 90 -4.90 7.00 -13.84
CA ARG A 90 -5.10 5.77 -14.64
C ARG A 90 -3.81 5.01 -14.93
N ASP A 91 -2.66 5.68 -14.86
CA ASP A 91 -1.38 5.09 -15.25
C ASP A 91 -0.64 4.44 -14.07
N ILE A 92 -1.04 4.71 -12.82
CA ILE A 92 -0.41 4.07 -11.66
C ILE A 92 -0.88 2.61 -11.52
N GLY A 93 0.08 1.73 -11.21
CA GLY A 93 -0.15 0.29 -10.98
C GLY A 93 0.00 -0.16 -9.52
N GLY A 94 0.55 0.70 -8.66
CA GLY A 94 0.80 0.41 -7.25
C GLY A 94 0.88 1.69 -6.43
N VAL A 95 0.55 1.59 -5.14
CA VAL A 95 0.64 2.69 -4.16
C VAL A 95 1.34 2.16 -2.92
N CYS A 96 2.31 2.93 -2.44
CA CYS A 96 3.10 2.62 -1.26
C CYS A 96 2.97 3.75 -0.24
N HIS A 97 2.39 3.44 0.92
CA HIS A 97 2.36 4.33 2.08
C HIS A 97 3.44 3.92 3.08
N THR A 98 4.29 4.87 3.47
CA THR A 98 5.44 4.66 4.35
C THR A 98 5.41 5.61 5.54
N HIS A 99 6.11 5.24 6.60
CA HIS A 99 6.45 6.10 7.74
C HIS A 99 7.97 6.27 7.81
N SER A 100 8.58 6.57 6.65
CA SER A 100 10.03 6.74 6.57
C SER A 100 10.45 7.99 7.34
N CYS A 101 11.53 7.87 8.13
CA CYS A 101 11.90 8.85 9.16
C CYS A 101 11.95 10.29 8.61
N TYR A 102 12.77 10.54 7.59
CA TYR A 102 12.96 11.88 7.06
C TYR A 102 11.70 12.45 6.40
N ALA A 103 11.01 11.68 5.55
CA ALA A 103 9.78 12.16 4.91
C ALA A 103 8.70 12.50 5.96
N THR A 104 8.60 11.69 7.02
CA THR A 104 7.68 11.93 8.13
C THR A 104 8.05 13.20 8.91
N MET A 105 9.35 13.49 9.11
CA MET A 105 9.80 14.74 9.75
C MET A 105 9.37 15.97 8.95
N TRP A 106 9.55 15.98 7.62
CA TRP A 106 9.10 17.08 6.75
C TRP A 106 7.58 17.24 6.80
N ALA A 107 6.83 16.14 6.72
CA ALA A 107 5.38 16.16 6.80
C ALA A 107 4.86 16.71 8.13
N GLN A 108 5.45 16.32 9.27
CA GLN A 108 5.07 16.82 10.59
C GLN A 108 5.44 18.29 10.81
N ALA A 109 6.52 18.76 10.18
CA ALA A 109 6.89 20.17 10.18
C ALA A 109 6.00 21.04 9.27
N CYS A 110 5.06 20.44 8.53
CA CYS A 110 4.28 21.10 7.49
C CYS A 110 5.17 21.81 6.44
N CYS A 111 6.34 21.22 6.16
CA CYS A 111 7.29 21.77 5.21
C CYS A 111 7.28 20.97 3.90
N GLU A 112 7.28 21.69 2.78
CA GLU A 112 7.45 21.07 1.46
C GLU A 112 8.86 20.51 1.27
N VAL A 113 8.95 19.38 0.55
CA VAL A 113 10.25 18.83 0.13
C VAL A 113 10.67 19.55 -1.14
N THR A 114 11.62 20.48 -1.03
CA THR A 114 12.11 21.27 -2.17
C THR A 114 13.33 20.64 -2.84
N SER A 115 13.43 20.78 -4.16
CA SER A 115 14.58 20.32 -4.94
C SER A 115 15.71 21.37 -4.91
N ARG A 116 16.34 21.60 -3.75
CA ARG A 116 17.59 22.40 -3.56
C ARG A 116 17.64 23.83 -4.13
N ALA A 117 16.62 24.32 -4.85
CA ALA A 117 16.62 25.65 -5.47
C ALA A 117 16.05 26.75 -4.57
N ASN A 118 15.23 26.40 -3.57
CA ASN A 118 14.46 27.37 -2.77
C ASN A 118 14.49 27.11 -1.26
N ALA A 119 15.56 26.51 -0.73
CA ALA A 119 15.71 26.47 0.73
C ALA A 119 16.02 27.89 1.23
N PRO A 120 15.21 28.48 2.13
CA PRO A 120 15.61 29.73 2.79
C PRO A 120 16.87 29.45 3.61
N LEU A 121 17.88 30.31 3.44
CA LEU A 121 19.08 30.36 4.28
C LEU A 121 18.72 30.69 5.74
#